data_AF-A0A9Q9J5Q1-F1
#
_entry.id   AF-A0A9Q9J5Q1-F1
#
_cell.length_a   1.000
_cell.length_b   1.000
_cell.length_c   1.000
_cell.angle_alpha   90.00
_cell.angle_beta   90.00
_cell.angle_gamma   90.00
#
_symmetry.space_group_name_H-M   'P 1'
#
loop_
_entity.id
_entity.type
_entity.pdbx_description
1 polymer ?
#
loop_
_entity_poly.entity_id
_entity_poly.type
_entity_poly.pdbx_seq_one_letter_code
_entity_poly.pdbx_strand_id
1 'polypeptide(L)'
;MIKLNRKWLLSLTILVGLFLMPVTVNAARYYGVDGSRYQGNTLKKVTPEDSFAISQIGGYYNGTFIPQGTYQSQVASGIAMGLRMHTYIYMETGANQNQTKAMLDYYLPKVQTPKQSIVALDYESGASADREANTNNVLYGLRRVKEAGYTPVLYSYKPYILSHLNRQRITAEFPNCLWVAAYRDYSVMTRPDYNYFPSMPGINMWQFTSTAIVGGYDYNVDLLGITLNGYKNGNVEHPKSETKAIEQGQKADNTPKSAIQVGNTVRVKFGVKRWANGVGMPSWVQSNTYKVQEVSGSKLLLGGIMSWINASDVEIISVANSNPSVTGTIYYVVKSGDTLGGIASRYGTTWQMLQALNGLSNPNWIYPGQRLKVTGSVSSQRTYIVRYGDTLSGIAAKLGTSVYNLQSKNGIRNANLIFVGQTLHY
;
A
#
# COMPACT_ATOMS: atom_id res chain seq x y z
N MET A 1 67.70 6.11 -32.08
CA MET A 1 67.10 4.76 -32.16
C MET A 1 67.77 3.91 -31.08
N ILE A 2 67.12 3.64 -29.94
CA ILE A 2 66.18 2.52 -29.67
C ILE A 2 66.95 1.17 -29.70
N LYS A 3 66.99 0.30 -28.68
CA LYS A 3 66.42 0.25 -27.32
C LYS A 3 67.29 -0.70 -26.47
N LEU A 4 67.28 -0.43 -25.16
CA LEU A 4 68.09 -1.04 -24.11
C LEU A 4 67.68 -2.47 -23.73
N ASN A 5 68.65 -3.15 -23.11
CA ASN A 5 68.81 -4.58 -22.86
C ASN A 5 68.17 -5.06 -21.53
N ARG A 6 67.75 -6.33 -21.49
CA ARG A 6 67.17 -7.04 -20.34
C ARG A 6 68.16 -7.16 -19.17
N LYS A 7 67.78 -6.75 -17.94
CA LYS A 7 68.40 -7.27 -16.70
C LYS A 7 67.42 -7.35 -15.51
N TRP A 8 67.21 -8.59 -15.07
CA TRP A 8 67.28 -9.13 -13.70
C TRP A 8 66.67 -8.39 -12.48
N LEU A 9 65.84 -9.18 -11.77
CA LEU A 9 65.35 -9.06 -10.40
C LEU A 9 66.34 -8.43 -9.41
N LEU A 10 65.82 -7.63 -8.47
CA LEU A 10 66.13 -7.76 -7.04
C LEU A 10 65.02 -7.12 -6.18
N SER A 11 64.45 -7.96 -5.33
CA SER A 11 63.36 -7.69 -4.40
C SER A 11 63.87 -6.95 -3.17
N LEU A 12 63.20 -5.88 -2.74
CA LEU A 12 63.39 -5.28 -1.42
C LEU A 12 62.04 -5.24 -0.70
N THR A 13 61.87 -6.17 0.24
CA THR A 13 60.70 -6.29 1.11
C THR A 13 60.81 -5.25 2.22
N ILE A 14 59.97 -4.21 2.19
CA ILE A 14 59.79 -3.30 3.35
C ILE A 14 58.62 -3.84 4.17
N LEU A 15 58.95 -4.36 5.34
CA LEU A 15 58.01 -4.84 6.35
C LEU A 15 57.51 -3.63 7.16
N VAL A 16 56.32 -3.11 6.86
CA VAL A 16 55.61 -2.19 7.77
C VAL A 16 54.55 -3.00 8.51
N GLY A 17 54.82 -3.28 9.79
CA GLY A 17 53.83 -3.81 10.72
C GLY A 17 52.77 -2.76 10.99
N LEU A 18 51.66 -2.82 10.24
CA LEU A 18 50.43 -2.12 10.59
C LEU A 18 49.69 -2.94 11.65
N PHE A 19 49.62 -2.37 12.84
CA PHE A 19 48.67 -2.72 13.90
C PHE A 19 47.26 -2.83 13.29
N LEU A 20 46.78 -4.06 13.09
CA LEU A 20 45.37 -4.32 12.80
C LEU A 20 44.60 -4.16 14.10
N MET A 21 44.20 -2.93 14.43
CA MET A 21 43.09 -2.74 15.35
C MET A 21 41.85 -3.37 14.68
N PRO A 22 41.09 -4.23 15.37
CA PRO A 22 39.84 -4.75 14.82
C PRO A 22 38.88 -3.57 14.66
N VAL A 23 38.75 -3.07 13.43
CA VAL A 23 37.64 -2.20 13.08
C VAL A 23 36.42 -3.09 13.14
N THR A 24 35.64 -3.02 14.22
CA THR A 24 34.28 -3.52 14.21
C THR A 24 33.50 -2.65 13.24
N VAL A 25 33.53 -3.01 11.95
CA VAL A 25 32.62 -2.46 10.95
C VAL A 25 31.23 -2.94 11.38
N ASN A 26 30.54 -2.12 12.17
CA ASN A 26 29.13 -2.36 12.47
C ASN A 26 28.41 -2.13 11.14
N ALA A 27 28.15 -3.21 10.40
CA ALA A 27 27.44 -3.13 9.13
C ALA A 27 26.14 -2.34 9.35
N ALA A 28 25.88 -1.33 8.51
CA ALA A 28 24.69 -0.50 8.65
C ALA A 28 23.45 -1.41 8.57
N ARG A 29 22.62 -1.39 9.61
CA ARG A 29 21.37 -2.13 9.69
C ARG A 29 20.21 -1.17 9.46
N TYR A 30 19.27 -1.59 8.64
CA TYR A 30 18.07 -0.81 8.34
C TYR A 30 16.87 -1.45 9.00
N TYR A 31 15.98 -0.62 9.54
CA TYR A 31 14.74 -1.07 10.18
C TYR A 31 13.54 -0.62 9.36
N GLY A 32 12.48 -1.41 9.42
CA GLY A 32 11.29 -1.16 8.63
C GLY A 32 10.14 -2.09 8.95
N VAL A 33 8.94 -1.64 8.62
CA VAL A 33 7.70 -2.39 8.81
C VAL A 33 7.34 -3.15 7.53
N ASP A 34 6.56 -4.21 7.69
CA ASP A 34 5.76 -4.73 6.58
C ASP A 34 4.27 -4.64 6.93
N GLY A 35 3.42 -4.57 5.91
CA GLY A 35 2.00 -4.34 6.15
C GLY A 35 1.09 -4.81 5.02
N SER A 36 -0.14 -5.10 5.42
CA SER A 36 -1.24 -5.56 4.58
C SER A 36 -2.50 -4.73 4.86
N ARG A 37 -3.68 -5.20 4.45
CA ARG A 37 -4.96 -4.57 4.79
C ARG A 37 -5.19 -4.36 6.28
N TYR A 38 -4.59 -5.17 7.15
CA TYR A 38 -4.82 -5.10 8.59
C TYR A 38 -4.26 -3.81 9.21
N GLN A 39 -3.30 -3.16 8.54
CA GLN A 39 -2.73 -1.87 8.93
C GLN A 39 -3.48 -0.67 8.34
N GLY A 40 -4.56 -0.90 7.58
CA GLY A 40 -5.33 0.14 6.91
C GLY A 40 -4.61 0.78 5.72
N ASN A 41 -5.03 1.96 5.31
CA ASN A 41 -4.57 2.58 4.06
C ASN A 41 -3.15 3.18 4.13
N THR A 42 -2.58 3.33 5.32
CA THR A 42 -1.31 4.03 5.53
C THR A 42 -0.46 3.27 6.53
N LEU A 43 0.78 2.97 6.13
CA LEU A 43 1.77 2.41 7.04
C LEU A 43 2.21 3.47 8.06
N LYS A 44 2.75 3.02 9.19
CA LYS A 44 3.30 3.92 10.21
C LYS A 44 4.74 3.51 10.48
N LYS A 45 5.60 4.51 10.67
CA LYS A 45 6.90 4.25 11.29
C LYS A 45 6.69 3.85 12.75
N VAL A 46 7.33 2.78 13.18
CA VAL A 46 7.46 2.37 14.58
C VAL A 46 8.45 3.29 15.28
N THR A 47 9.57 3.58 14.62
CA THR A 47 10.63 4.46 15.14
C THR A 47 11.04 5.52 14.10
N PRO A 48 11.61 6.66 14.51
CA PRO A 48 12.17 7.64 13.57
C PRO A 48 13.25 7.05 12.63
N GLU A 49 13.94 6.00 13.06
CA GLU A 49 15.00 5.29 12.33
C GLU A 49 14.48 4.39 11.20
N ASP A 50 13.16 4.16 11.13
CA ASP A 50 12.57 3.36 10.07
C ASP A 50 12.88 3.98 8.70
N SER A 51 13.46 3.15 7.83
CA SER A 51 14.04 3.59 6.56
C SER A 51 13.54 2.80 5.35
N PHE A 52 12.82 1.70 5.56
CA PHE A 52 12.11 0.99 4.51
C PHE A 52 10.73 0.51 4.99
N ALA A 53 9.87 0.11 4.05
CA ALA A 53 8.72 -0.71 4.35
C ALA A 53 8.34 -1.64 3.18
N ILE A 54 7.66 -2.73 3.48
CA ILE A 54 7.20 -3.71 2.48
C ILE A 54 5.67 -3.81 2.52
N SER A 55 4.98 -3.55 1.41
CA SER A 55 3.51 -3.57 1.36
C SER A 55 2.97 -4.74 0.54
N GLN A 56 1.91 -5.37 1.03
CA GLN A 56 1.24 -6.46 0.33
C GLN A 56 0.42 -5.95 -0.84
N ILE A 57 0.73 -6.42 -2.05
CA ILE A 57 -0.10 -6.10 -3.23
C ILE A 57 -1.34 -7.00 -3.33
N GLY A 58 -1.28 -8.18 -2.74
CA GLY A 58 -2.27 -9.23 -2.86
C GLY A 58 -1.63 -10.60 -2.69
N GLY A 59 -2.35 -11.63 -3.12
CA GLY A 59 -1.81 -12.97 -3.15
C GLY A 59 -2.78 -13.99 -3.72
N TYR A 60 -2.30 -15.21 -3.77
CA TYR A 60 -3.09 -16.39 -4.05
C TYR A 60 -3.43 -17.08 -2.73
N TYR A 61 -4.72 -17.20 -2.44
CA TYR A 61 -5.25 -17.79 -1.21
C TYR A 61 -6.25 -18.87 -1.59
N ASN A 62 -6.03 -20.10 -1.13
CA ASN A 62 -6.97 -21.21 -1.32
C ASN A 62 -7.63 -21.25 -2.72
N GLY A 63 -6.81 -21.20 -3.78
CA GLY A 63 -7.31 -21.28 -5.16
C GLY A 63 -7.67 -19.94 -5.83
N THR A 64 -7.67 -18.82 -5.09
CA THR A 64 -8.24 -17.53 -5.54
C THR A 64 -7.25 -16.37 -5.42
N PHE A 65 -7.27 -15.46 -6.40
CA PHE A 65 -6.54 -14.19 -6.30
C PHE A 65 -7.27 -13.20 -5.40
N ILE A 66 -6.59 -12.68 -4.38
CA ILE A 66 -7.14 -11.67 -3.47
C ILE A 66 -6.24 -10.43 -3.53
N PRO A 67 -6.58 -9.42 -4.36
CA PRO A 67 -5.88 -8.14 -4.40
C PRO A 67 -6.06 -7.36 -3.09
N GLN A 68 -5.04 -6.59 -2.70
CA GLN A 68 -5.12 -5.71 -1.53
C GLN A 68 -5.42 -4.27 -1.95
N GLY A 69 -6.58 -3.76 -1.54
CA GLY A 69 -6.99 -2.39 -1.82
C GLY A 69 -6.13 -1.33 -1.13
N THR A 70 -5.38 -1.70 -0.09
CA THR A 70 -4.51 -0.79 0.66
C THR A 70 -3.14 -0.59 0.03
N TYR A 71 -2.72 -1.44 -0.90
CA TYR A 71 -1.36 -1.46 -1.46
C TYR A 71 -0.93 -0.10 -2.02
N GLN A 72 -1.75 0.47 -2.91
CA GLN A 72 -1.42 1.72 -3.60
C GLN A 72 -1.25 2.88 -2.60
N SER A 73 -2.15 2.99 -1.62
CA SER A 73 -2.07 4.07 -0.62
C SER A 73 -0.92 3.84 0.37
N GLN A 74 -0.60 2.59 0.70
CA GLN A 74 0.54 2.25 1.54
C GLN A 74 1.88 2.56 0.86
N VAL A 75 2.04 2.23 -0.42
CA VAL A 75 3.24 2.59 -1.20
C VAL A 75 3.38 4.11 -1.30
N ALA A 76 2.31 4.82 -1.67
CA ALA A 76 2.35 6.27 -1.81
C ALA A 76 2.67 6.98 -0.49
N SER A 77 2.02 6.58 0.61
CA SER A 77 2.26 7.16 1.93
C SER A 77 3.65 6.82 2.48
N GLY A 78 4.15 5.61 2.25
CA GLY A 78 5.50 5.22 2.62
C GLY A 78 6.58 6.03 1.91
N ILE A 79 6.45 6.25 0.61
CA ILE A 79 7.35 7.14 -0.15
C ILE A 79 7.30 8.56 0.41
N ALA A 80 6.11 9.07 0.74
CA ALA A 80 5.95 10.40 1.34
C ALA A 80 6.58 10.51 2.74
N MET A 81 6.67 9.40 3.48
CA MET A 81 7.39 9.31 4.77
C MET A 81 8.90 9.14 4.62
N GLY A 82 9.43 9.16 3.38
CA GLY A 82 10.84 8.91 3.13
C GLY A 82 11.24 7.46 3.43
N LEU A 83 10.37 6.49 3.14
CA LEU A 83 10.70 5.07 3.22
C LEU A 83 11.04 4.52 1.84
N ARG A 84 12.05 3.65 1.79
CA ARG A 84 12.27 2.76 0.64
C ARG A 84 11.15 1.72 0.61
N MET A 85 10.24 1.84 -0.35
CA MET A 85 9.08 0.99 -0.48
C MET A 85 9.35 -0.27 -1.32
N HIS A 86 8.94 -1.40 -0.78
CA HIS A 86 9.04 -2.71 -1.39
C HIS A 86 7.67 -3.39 -1.43
N THR A 87 7.58 -4.51 -2.14
CA THR A 87 6.33 -5.24 -2.33
C THR A 87 6.47 -6.69 -1.87
N TYR A 88 5.40 -7.27 -1.36
CA TYR A 88 5.30 -8.73 -1.23
C TYR A 88 3.96 -9.27 -1.75
N ILE A 89 3.97 -10.54 -2.15
CA ILE A 89 2.84 -11.29 -2.69
C ILE A 89 2.70 -12.57 -1.88
N TYR A 90 1.52 -12.80 -1.27
CA TYR A 90 1.22 -14.06 -0.60
C TYR A 90 1.01 -15.19 -1.62
N MET A 91 1.73 -16.29 -1.47
CA MET A 91 1.88 -17.36 -2.47
C MET A 91 1.50 -18.73 -1.88
N GLU A 92 0.20 -18.98 -1.74
CA GLU A 92 -0.33 -20.30 -1.32
C GLU A 92 -0.54 -21.23 -2.52
N THR A 93 0.44 -21.32 -3.43
CA THR A 93 0.35 -22.14 -4.65
C THR A 93 0.97 -23.53 -4.51
N GLY A 94 1.56 -23.83 -3.36
CA GLY A 94 2.16 -25.13 -3.07
C GLY A 94 3.27 -25.51 -4.05
N ALA A 95 3.07 -26.59 -4.80
CA ALA A 95 3.96 -27.06 -5.87
C ALA A 95 3.48 -26.66 -7.29
N ASN A 96 2.39 -25.91 -7.42
CA ASN A 96 1.72 -25.67 -8.70
C ASN A 96 2.27 -24.43 -9.43
N GLN A 97 3.18 -24.67 -10.38
CA GLN A 97 3.77 -23.60 -11.21
C GLN A 97 2.76 -22.86 -12.08
N ASN A 98 1.67 -23.50 -12.53
CA ASN A 98 0.65 -22.82 -13.33
C ASN A 98 -0.11 -21.77 -12.49
N GLN A 99 -0.41 -22.09 -11.24
CA GLN A 99 -1.01 -21.13 -10.31
C GLN A 99 -0.04 -19.99 -9.97
N THR A 100 1.23 -20.31 -9.71
CA THR A 100 2.29 -19.30 -9.49
C THR A 100 2.45 -18.38 -10.70
N LYS A 101 2.44 -18.94 -11.92
CA LYS A 101 2.48 -18.16 -13.16
C LYS A 101 1.30 -17.21 -13.24
N ALA A 102 0.07 -17.71 -13.05
CA ALA A 102 -1.13 -16.89 -13.13
C ALA A 102 -1.15 -15.77 -12.07
N MET A 103 -0.69 -16.07 -10.86
CA MET A 103 -0.52 -15.09 -9.78
C MET A 103 0.46 -13.99 -10.18
N LEU A 104 1.64 -14.35 -10.66
CA LEU A 104 2.69 -13.40 -11.00
C LEU A 104 2.36 -12.59 -12.26
N ASP A 105 1.73 -13.20 -13.26
CA ASP A 105 1.22 -12.48 -14.43
C ASP A 105 0.15 -11.44 -14.05
N TYR A 106 -0.62 -11.70 -12.99
CA TYR A 106 -1.59 -10.74 -12.47
C TYR A 106 -0.94 -9.61 -11.67
N TYR A 107 -0.02 -9.91 -10.76
CA TYR A 107 0.50 -8.93 -9.80
C TYR A 107 1.73 -8.17 -10.27
N LEU A 108 2.69 -8.78 -10.97
CA LEU A 108 3.94 -8.12 -11.37
C LEU A 108 3.73 -6.85 -12.23
N PRO A 109 2.77 -6.79 -13.18
CA PRO A 109 2.49 -5.56 -13.91
C PRO A 109 1.86 -4.44 -13.07
N LYS A 110 1.39 -4.75 -11.85
CA LYS A 110 0.73 -3.81 -10.93
C LYS A 110 1.62 -3.32 -9.79
N VAL A 111 2.86 -3.82 -9.72
CA VAL A 111 3.84 -3.38 -8.71
C VAL A 111 4.17 -1.90 -8.93
N GLN A 112 4.05 -1.09 -7.86
CA GLN A 112 4.25 0.36 -7.90
C GLN A 112 5.60 0.81 -7.34
N THR A 113 6.39 -0.12 -6.81
CA THR A 113 7.73 0.17 -6.28
C THR A 113 8.76 0.20 -7.42
N PRO A 114 9.92 0.89 -7.26
CA PRO A 114 10.93 1.01 -8.31
C PRO A 114 11.37 -0.35 -8.85
N LYS A 115 11.84 -0.41 -10.11
CA LYS A 115 12.59 -1.58 -10.58
C LYS A 115 13.82 -1.79 -9.70
N GLN A 116 14.27 -3.04 -9.64
CA GLN A 116 15.29 -3.56 -8.73
C GLN A 116 14.90 -3.52 -7.24
N SER A 117 13.82 -2.85 -6.84
CA SER A 117 13.28 -3.00 -5.48
C SER A 117 12.82 -4.43 -5.22
N ILE A 118 12.72 -4.81 -3.95
CA ILE A 118 12.25 -6.14 -3.54
C ILE A 118 10.80 -6.36 -4.00
N VAL A 119 10.58 -7.51 -4.62
CA VAL A 119 9.29 -8.20 -4.66
C VAL A 119 9.47 -9.54 -3.98
N ALA A 120 8.92 -9.67 -2.76
CA ALA A 120 9.00 -10.89 -1.99
C ALA A 120 7.85 -11.85 -2.31
N LEU A 121 8.15 -13.14 -2.38
CA LEU A 121 7.17 -14.22 -2.40
C LEU A 121 7.02 -14.74 -0.97
N ASP A 122 5.84 -14.54 -0.41
CA ASP A 122 5.47 -14.99 0.91
C ASP A 122 4.92 -16.41 0.82
N TYR A 123 5.78 -17.37 1.17
CA TYR A 123 5.53 -18.81 1.06
C TYR A 123 5.60 -19.45 2.44
N GLU A 124 4.50 -19.38 3.17
CA GLU A 124 4.39 -19.82 4.56
C GLU A 124 3.25 -20.82 4.80
N SER A 125 2.53 -21.17 3.73
CA SER A 125 1.38 -22.07 3.74
C SER A 125 1.18 -22.74 2.37
N GLY A 126 0.27 -23.72 2.31
CA GLY A 126 -0.12 -24.39 1.06
C GLY A 126 0.89 -25.36 0.44
N ALA A 127 2.02 -25.64 1.10
CA ALA A 127 3.02 -26.58 0.59
C ALA A 127 2.43 -27.99 0.42
N SER A 128 2.82 -28.66 -0.67
CA SER A 128 2.52 -30.08 -0.86
C SER A 128 3.48 -30.95 -0.02
N ALA A 129 3.20 -32.26 0.03
CA ALA A 129 4.13 -33.23 0.62
C ALA A 129 5.44 -33.37 -0.16
N ASP A 130 5.47 -33.00 -1.45
CA ASP A 130 6.65 -33.09 -2.29
C ASP A 130 7.53 -31.84 -2.14
N ARG A 131 8.57 -31.98 -1.32
CA ARG A 131 9.57 -30.95 -1.04
C ARG A 131 10.30 -30.46 -2.29
N GLU A 132 10.60 -31.32 -3.24
CA GLU A 132 11.33 -30.91 -4.45
C GLU A 132 10.40 -30.18 -5.42
N ALA A 133 9.14 -30.62 -5.55
CA ALA A 133 8.14 -29.91 -6.34
C ALA A 133 7.82 -28.51 -5.76
N ASN A 134 7.68 -28.39 -4.44
CA ASN A 134 7.56 -27.08 -3.77
C ASN A 134 8.77 -26.18 -4.07
N THR A 135 9.99 -26.73 -3.96
CA THR A 135 11.24 -25.99 -4.24
C THR A 135 11.30 -25.52 -5.68
N ASN A 136 10.94 -26.37 -6.64
CA ASN A 136 10.90 -26.01 -8.05
C ASN A 136 9.88 -24.90 -8.31
N ASN A 137 8.72 -24.92 -7.63
CA ASN A 137 7.72 -23.87 -7.74
C ASN A 137 8.18 -22.52 -7.16
N VAL A 138 8.84 -22.53 -6.00
CA VAL A 138 9.44 -21.33 -5.41
C VAL A 138 10.53 -20.75 -6.31
N LEU A 139 11.45 -21.59 -6.81
CA LEU A 139 12.48 -21.17 -7.76
C LEU A 139 11.89 -20.57 -9.04
N TYR A 140 10.83 -21.18 -9.58
CA TYR A 140 10.08 -20.62 -10.70
C TYR A 140 9.58 -19.20 -10.39
N GLY A 141 8.95 -19.00 -9.23
CA GLY A 141 8.48 -17.68 -8.83
C GLY A 141 9.60 -16.65 -8.70
N LEU A 142 10.70 -17.00 -8.02
CA LEU A 142 11.85 -16.10 -7.83
C LEU A 142 12.49 -15.70 -9.16
N ARG A 143 12.61 -16.63 -10.13
CA ARG A 143 13.07 -16.33 -11.49
C ARG A 143 12.15 -15.33 -12.19
N ARG A 144 10.82 -15.55 -12.14
CA ARG A 144 9.82 -14.65 -12.73
C ARG A 144 9.90 -13.23 -12.14
N VAL A 145 10.12 -13.12 -10.83
CA VAL A 145 10.34 -11.82 -10.17
C VAL A 145 11.60 -11.14 -10.71
N LYS A 146 12.71 -11.88 -10.83
CA LYS A 146 13.97 -11.36 -11.40
C LYS A 146 13.82 -10.94 -12.85
N GLU A 147 13.16 -11.75 -13.68
CA GLU A 147 12.84 -11.48 -15.08
C GLU A 147 12.00 -10.21 -15.24
N ALA A 148 11.08 -9.93 -14.31
CA ALA A 148 10.29 -8.70 -14.28
C ALA A 148 11.10 -7.47 -13.81
N GLY A 149 12.39 -7.63 -13.55
CA GLY A 149 13.32 -6.57 -13.20
C GLY A 149 13.28 -6.16 -11.73
N TYR A 150 12.85 -7.04 -10.82
CA TYR A 150 12.82 -6.80 -9.38
C TYR A 150 13.85 -7.66 -8.63
N THR A 151 14.19 -7.29 -7.40
CA THR A 151 15.01 -8.14 -6.53
C THR A 151 14.13 -9.26 -5.94
N PRO A 152 14.41 -10.54 -6.23
CA PRO A 152 13.62 -11.66 -5.73
C PRO A 152 13.98 -11.97 -4.28
N VAL A 153 12.97 -12.04 -3.42
CA VAL A 153 13.09 -12.43 -2.01
C VAL A 153 12.09 -13.53 -1.70
N LEU A 154 12.48 -14.50 -0.88
CA LEU A 154 11.59 -15.51 -0.33
C LEU A 154 11.32 -15.17 1.14
N TYR A 155 10.06 -14.92 1.47
CA TYR A 155 9.60 -14.78 2.84
C TYR A 155 8.98 -16.09 3.36
N SER A 156 9.34 -16.48 4.58
CA SER A 156 8.76 -17.61 5.33
C SER A 156 9.31 -17.66 6.77
N TYR A 157 8.97 -18.68 7.55
CA TYR A 157 9.60 -18.96 8.86
C TYR A 157 10.47 -20.22 8.81
N LYS A 158 11.50 -20.29 9.68
CA LYS A 158 12.55 -21.32 9.62
C LYS A 158 12.02 -22.76 9.62
N PRO A 159 11.13 -23.19 10.55
CA PRO A 159 10.54 -24.52 10.52
C PRO A 159 9.89 -24.90 9.19
N TYR A 160 9.17 -23.96 8.56
CA TYR A 160 8.48 -24.21 7.29
C TYR A 160 9.46 -24.42 6.14
N ILE A 161 10.47 -23.56 6.04
CA ILE A 161 11.54 -23.70 5.04
C ILE A 161 12.23 -25.07 5.17
N LEU A 162 12.60 -25.46 6.39
CA LEU A 162 13.34 -26.71 6.61
C LEU A 162 12.48 -27.95 6.30
N SER A 163 11.18 -27.88 6.54
CA SER A 163 10.24 -28.99 6.33
C SER A 163 9.81 -29.13 4.86
N HIS A 164 9.61 -28.01 4.16
CA HIS A 164 8.94 -28.01 2.85
C HIS A 164 9.82 -27.62 1.67
N LEU A 165 11.03 -27.08 1.89
CA LEU A 165 11.87 -26.55 0.83
C LEU A 165 13.31 -27.05 0.91
N ASN A 166 13.95 -27.21 -0.24
CA ASN A 166 15.39 -27.41 -0.37
C ASN A 166 16.08 -26.03 -0.39
N ARG A 167 16.30 -25.48 0.80
CA ARG A 167 16.93 -24.17 1.00
C ARG A 167 18.27 -24.04 0.27
N GLN A 168 19.10 -25.09 0.27
CA GLN A 168 20.42 -25.04 -0.34
C GLN A 168 20.32 -24.74 -1.84
N ARG A 169 19.41 -25.41 -2.56
CA ARG A 169 19.14 -25.12 -3.98
C ARG A 169 18.66 -23.68 -4.18
N ILE A 170 17.73 -23.21 -3.35
CA ILE A 170 17.22 -21.84 -3.41
C ILE A 170 18.35 -20.83 -3.25
N THR A 171 19.19 -20.99 -2.22
CA THR A 171 20.28 -20.05 -1.92
C THR A 171 21.49 -20.20 -2.85
N ALA A 172 21.64 -21.33 -3.53
CA ALA A 172 22.65 -21.51 -4.56
C ALA A 172 22.32 -20.68 -5.81
N GLU A 173 21.04 -20.60 -6.18
CA GLU A 173 20.60 -19.81 -7.33
C GLU A 173 20.34 -18.33 -6.99
N PHE A 174 19.79 -18.07 -5.80
CA PHE A 174 19.52 -16.73 -5.28
C PHE A 174 20.22 -16.55 -3.92
N PRO A 175 21.52 -16.21 -3.93
CA PRO A 175 22.25 -15.94 -2.70
C PRO A 175 21.61 -14.82 -1.88
N ASN A 176 21.56 -14.99 -0.56
CA ASN A 176 21.04 -13.99 0.38
C ASN A 176 19.64 -13.47 0.03
N CYS A 177 18.72 -14.37 -0.38
CA CYS A 177 17.36 -14.00 -0.76
C CYS A 177 16.31 -14.24 0.33
N LEU A 178 16.70 -14.72 1.52
CA LEU A 178 15.73 -15.13 2.54
C LEU A 178 15.38 -13.95 3.45
N TRP A 179 14.07 -13.70 3.57
CA TRP A 179 13.46 -12.88 4.61
C TRP A 179 12.76 -13.84 5.57
N VAL A 180 13.29 -14.00 6.78
CA VAL A 180 12.81 -15.05 7.70
C VAL A 180 12.08 -14.44 8.88
N ALA A 181 10.89 -14.97 9.21
CA ALA A 181 10.20 -14.68 10.45
C ALA A 181 10.69 -15.61 11.57
N ALA A 182 11.03 -15.02 12.72
CA ALA A 182 11.33 -15.72 13.97
C ALA A 182 11.21 -14.75 15.14
N TYR A 183 10.27 -15.00 16.05
CA TYR A 183 9.98 -14.11 17.17
C TYR A 183 10.36 -14.78 18.48
N ARG A 184 11.02 -14.03 19.37
CA ARG A 184 11.37 -14.51 20.72
C ARG A 184 10.10 -14.75 21.55
N ASP A 185 9.19 -13.80 21.46
CA ASP A 185 7.89 -13.75 22.14
C ASP A 185 6.98 -12.74 21.40
N TYR A 186 5.81 -12.47 21.97
CA TYR A 186 4.82 -11.50 21.45
C TYR A 186 4.76 -10.21 22.29
N SER A 187 5.81 -9.91 23.05
CA SER A 187 5.91 -8.64 23.78
C SER A 187 6.25 -7.50 22.82
N VAL A 188 5.92 -6.28 23.22
CA VAL A 188 6.24 -5.09 22.42
C VAL A 188 7.75 -4.93 22.28
N MET A 189 8.27 -5.00 21.05
CA MET A 189 9.71 -5.00 20.79
C MET A 189 10.06 -4.11 19.59
N THR A 190 10.97 -3.15 19.77
CA THR A 190 11.44 -2.25 18.70
C THR A 190 12.90 -2.45 18.34
N ARG A 191 13.57 -3.43 18.95
CA ARG A 191 14.97 -3.77 18.65
C ARG A 191 15.13 -5.30 18.63
N PRO A 192 15.88 -5.84 17.66
CA PRO A 192 16.11 -7.28 17.55
C PRO A 192 16.97 -7.82 18.70
N ASP A 193 16.60 -9.00 19.21
CA ASP A 193 17.40 -9.79 20.15
C ASP A 193 18.27 -10.80 19.40
N TYR A 194 19.52 -10.43 19.11
CA TYR A 194 20.41 -11.26 18.29
C TYR A 194 20.75 -12.62 18.90
N ASN A 195 20.54 -12.83 20.20
CA ASN A 195 20.68 -14.16 20.80
C ASN A 195 19.60 -15.13 20.31
N TYR A 196 18.48 -14.60 19.82
CA TYR A 196 17.38 -15.35 19.22
C TYR A 196 17.42 -15.37 17.69
N PHE A 197 18.47 -14.83 17.06
CA PHE A 197 18.56 -14.81 15.61
C PHE A 197 18.45 -16.23 15.02
N PRO A 198 17.53 -16.51 14.06
CA PRO A 198 17.25 -17.86 13.59
C PRO A 198 18.43 -18.57 12.93
N SER A 199 19.54 -17.86 12.65
CA SER A 199 20.83 -18.41 12.22
C SER A 199 20.70 -19.49 11.15
N MET A 200 20.53 -19.05 9.91
CA MET A 200 20.39 -19.93 8.75
C MET A 200 21.06 -19.29 7.53
N PRO A 201 21.87 -20.02 6.74
CA PRO A 201 22.54 -19.43 5.58
C PRO A 201 21.54 -18.89 4.55
N GLY A 202 21.87 -17.73 3.98
CA GLY A 202 21.04 -17.04 2.99
C GLY A 202 20.01 -16.06 3.57
N ILE A 203 19.94 -15.89 4.90
CA ILE A 203 19.16 -14.82 5.51
C ILE A 203 19.77 -13.47 5.16
N ASN A 204 18.92 -12.57 4.68
CA ASN A 204 19.24 -11.18 4.39
C ASN A 204 18.37 -10.24 5.23
N MET A 205 17.10 -10.60 5.42
CA MET A 205 16.17 -9.87 6.26
C MET A 205 15.60 -10.77 7.35
N TRP A 206 15.30 -10.19 8.49
CA TRP A 206 14.68 -10.88 9.62
C TRP A 206 13.49 -10.09 10.14
N GLN A 207 12.31 -10.69 10.09
CA GLN A 207 11.14 -10.21 10.82
C GLN A 207 11.26 -10.74 12.25
N PHE A 208 11.70 -9.88 13.17
CA PHE A 208 12.08 -10.27 14.53
C PHE A 208 10.94 -10.17 15.54
N THR A 209 9.85 -9.50 15.15
CA THR A 209 8.62 -9.44 15.94
C THR A 209 7.42 -9.17 15.04
N SER A 210 6.26 -9.67 15.47
CA SER A 210 4.95 -9.27 14.95
C SER A 210 4.27 -8.21 15.82
N THR A 211 4.94 -7.73 16.87
CA THR A 211 4.38 -6.84 17.90
C THR A 211 5.32 -5.68 18.16
N ALA A 212 5.61 -4.86 17.15
CA ALA A 212 6.46 -3.68 17.37
C ALA A 212 5.75 -2.52 18.07
N ILE A 213 4.42 -2.52 18.08
CA ILE A 213 3.56 -1.62 18.86
C ILE A 213 2.43 -2.40 19.53
N VAL A 214 1.79 -1.78 20.51
CA VAL A 214 0.57 -2.33 21.14
C VAL A 214 -0.50 -2.59 20.08
N GLY A 215 -1.02 -3.82 20.04
CA GLY A 215 -2.00 -4.25 19.05
C GLY A 215 -1.42 -5.00 17.84
N GLY A 216 -0.09 -5.17 17.76
CA GLY A 216 0.56 -5.94 16.70
C GLY A 216 0.99 -5.09 15.51
N TYR A 217 2.24 -5.26 15.09
CA TYR A 217 2.79 -4.69 13.86
C TYR A 217 4.11 -5.39 13.54
N ASP A 218 4.21 -5.97 12.37
CA ASP A 218 5.39 -6.68 11.91
C ASP A 218 6.58 -5.74 11.70
N TYR A 219 7.74 -6.17 12.16
CA TYR A 219 8.93 -5.32 12.17
C TYR A 219 10.21 -6.09 11.90
N ASN A 220 11.04 -5.45 11.09
CA ASN A 220 12.09 -6.10 10.32
C ASN A 220 13.41 -5.40 10.50
N VAL A 221 14.47 -6.20 10.40
CA VAL A 221 15.83 -5.71 10.20
C VAL A 221 16.38 -6.26 8.90
N ASP A 222 16.89 -5.35 8.07
CA ASP A 222 17.75 -5.68 6.93
C ASP A 222 19.19 -5.79 7.43
N LEU A 223 19.78 -6.96 7.21
CA LEU A 223 21.09 -7.33 7.74
C LEU A 223 22.21 -7.07 6.74
N LEU A 224 21.92 -7.07 5.44
CA LEU A 224 22.94 -7.03 4.37
C LEU A 224 22.71 -5.89 3.37
N GLY A 225 21.67 -5.08 3.54
CA GLY A 225 21.38 -3.92 2.71
C GLY A 225 20.53 -4.22 1.47
N ILE A 226 19.80 -5.34 1.43
CA ILE A 226 18.95 -5.68 0.27
C ILE A 226 17.83 -4.66 0.01
N THR A 227 17.40 -3.95 1.06
CA THR A 227 16.39 -2.88 0.96
C THR A 227 16.93 -1.61 0.30
N LEU A 228 18.23 -1.56 0.01
CA LEU A 228 18.84 -0.49 -0.79
C LEU A 228 18.66 -0.73 -2.30
N ASN A 229 18.36 -1.97 -2.72
CA ASN A 229 18.19 -2.27 -4.14
C ASN A 229 17.00 -1.49 -4.72
N GLY A 230 17.20 -0.92 -5.92
CA GLY A 230 16.23 -0.04 -6.57
C GLY A 230 16.29 1.43 -6.16
N TYR A 231 17.29 1.81 -5.35
CA TYR A 231 17.45 3.17 -4.83
C TYR A 231 18.90 3.66 -4.99
N LYS A 232 19.13 4.77 -5.70
CA LYS A 232 20.49 5.31 -5.84
C LYS A 232 21.04 5.85 -4.52
N ASN A 233 22.29 5.50 -4.24
CA ASN A 233 23.03 5.87 -3.03
C ASN A 233 22.32 5.48 -1.71
N GLY A 234 21.37 4.53 -1.74
CA GLY A 234 20.57 4.15 -0.58
C GLY A 234 19.55 5.20 -0.11
N ASN A 235 19.50 6.34 -0.80
CA ASN A 235 18.54 7.41 -0.55
C ASN A 235 17.19 7.06 -1.18
N VAL A 236 16.11 7.59 -0.60
CA VAL A 236 14.74 7.44 -1.12
C VAL A 236 14.65 8.15 -2.47
N GLU A 237 15.07 7.50 -3.55
CA GLU A 237 14.69 7.94 -4.88
C GLU A 237 13.18 7.73 -5.02
N HIS A 238 12.47 8.82 -5.29
CA HIS A 238 11.08 8.74 -5.71
C HIS A 238 11.05 7.95 -7.03
N PRO A 239 10.39 6.78 -7.10
CA PRO A 239 10.24 6.08 -8.37
C PRO A 239 9.69 7.05 -9.39
N LYS A 240 10.37 7.16 -10.55
CA LYS A 240 9.71 7.62 -11.77
C LYS A 240 8.66 6.58 -12.13
N SER A 241 7.48 6.74 -11.53
CA SER A 241 6.28 6.09 -12.03
C SER A 241 6.02 6.72 -13.40
N GLU A 242 6.30 5.98 -14.47
CA GLU A 242 5.70 6.24 -15.79
C GLU A 242 4.23 5.81 -15.82
N THR A 243 3.50 6.05 -14.73
CA THR A 243 2.09 6.39 -14.88
C THR A 243 2.10 7.75 -15.55
N LYS A 244 1.49 7.91 -16.73
CA LYS A 244 1.25 9.24 -17.31
C LYS A 244 0.69 10.12 -16.20
N ALA A 245 1.51 11.04 -15.68
CA ALA A 245 1.01 12.11 -14.85
C ALA A 245 -0.05 12.79 -15.74
N ILE A 246 -1.30 12.74 -15.32
CA ILE A 246 -2.34 13.54 -15.96
C ILE A 246 -1.80 14.97 -15.86
N GLU A 247 -1.70 15.69 -16.98
CA GLU A 247 -1.12 17.04 -17.11
C GLU A 247 -1.63 18.04 -16.03
N GLN A 248 -2.75 17.73 -15.38
CA GLN A 248 -3.31 18.43 -14.22
C GLN A 248 -2.39 18.43 -12.98
N GLY A 249 -1.62 17.37 -12.70
CA GLY A 249 -0.77 17.28 -11.51
C GLY A 249 0.47 18.17 -11.55
N GLN A 250 1.08 18.32 -12.74
CA GLN A 250 2.23 19.23 -12.94
C GLN A 250 1.82 20.70 -13.03
N LYS A 251 0.58 20.99 -13.48
CA LYS A 251 0.00 22.33 -13.39
C LYS A 251 -0.28 22.74 -11.93
N ALA A 252 -0.71 21.82 -11.08
CA ALA A 252 -1.13 22.13 -9.71
C ALA A 252 0.04 22.56 -8.79
N ASP A 253 1.23 21.99 -8.97
CA ASP A 253 2.42 22.32 -8.16
C ASP A 253 3.06 23.67 -8.55
N ASN A 254 2.83 24.12 -9.79
CA ASN A 254 3.30 25.41 -10.32
C ASN A 254 2.21 26.50 -10.34
N THR A 255 1.01 26.22 -9.83
CA THR A 255 -0.08 27.19 -9.81
C THR A 255 0.17 28.24 -8.73
N PRO A 256 0.15 29.55 -9.04
CA PRO A 256 0.29 30.59 -8.03
C PRO A 256 -0.72 30.38 -6.89
N LYS A 257 -0.25 30.44 -5.64
CA LYS A 257 -1.09 30.22 -4.44
C LYS A 257 -2.25 31.23 -4.31
N SER A 258 -2.18 32.33 -5.06
CA SER A 258 -3.27 33.31 -5.25
C SER A 258 -4.43 32.78 -6.12
N ALA A 259 -4.28 31.64 -6.80
CA ALA A 259 -5.30 31.03 -7.64
C ALA A 259 -6.15 29.99 -6.89
N ILE A 260 -5.92 29.77 -5.59
CA ILE A 260 -6.78 28.91 -4.78
C ILE A 260 -8.14 29.59 -4.62
N GLN A 261 -9.20 28.92 -5.07
CA GLN A 261 -10.57 29.40 -5.02
C GLN A 261 -11.44 28.50 -4.14
N VAL A 262 -12.56 29.06 -3.68
CA VAL A 262 -13.63 28.29 -3.04
C VAL A 262 -14.02 27.09 -3.92
N GLY A 263 -14.15 25.92 -3.31
CA GLY A 263 -14.45 24.66 -3.99
C GLY A 263 -13.23 23.87 -4.48
N ASN A 264 -12.02 24.46 -4.50
CA ASN A 264 -10.80 23.70 -4.78
C ASN A 264 -10.54 22.66 -3.70
N THR A 265 -9.92 21.54 -4.08
CA THR A 265 -9.44 20.55 -3.13
C THR A 265 -7.96 20.79 -2.89
N VAL A 266 -7.59 21.00 -1.63
CA VAL A 266 -6.21 21.24 -1.19
C VAL A 266 -5.77 20.18 -0.20
N ARG A 267 -4.50 19.82 -0.20
CA ARG A 267 -3.86 18.93 0.78
C ARG A 267 -3.06 19.75 1.76
N VAL A 268 -3.18 19.47 3.06
CA VAL A 268 -2.32 20.11 4.06
C VAL A 268 -0.92 19.52 3.98
N LYS A 269 0.10 20.38 3.90
CA LYS A 269 1.50 19.96 3.84
C LYS A 269 1.89 19.24 5.11
N PHE A 270 2.76 18.26 4.95
CA PHE A 270 3.37 17.57 6.08
C PHE A 270 4.23 18.53 6.90
N GLY A 271 4.19 18.41 8.24
CA GLY A 271 5.00 19.24 9.15
C GLY A 271 4.37 20.59 9.54
N VAL A 272 3.21 20.94 9.00
CA VAL A 272 2.44 22.11 9.47
C VAL A 272 1.85 21.77 10.83
N LYS A 273 2.22 22.53 11.87
CA LYS A 273 1.84 22.23 13.27
C LYS A 273 0.78 23.17 13.82
N ARG A 274 0.43 24.24 13.12
CA ARG A 274 -0.46 25.29 13.62
C ARG A 274 -1.41 25.77 12.53
N TRP A 275 -2.61 26.15 12.95
CA TRP A 275 -3.58 26.85 12.13
C TRP A 275 -3.16 28.32 11.91
N ALA A 276 -3.83 29.01 10.99
CA ALA A 276 -3.55 30.42 10.67
C ALA A 276 -3.83 31.39 11.85
N ASN A 277 -4.54 30.95 12.88
CA ASN A 277 -4.76 31.67 14.14
C ASN A 277 -3.73 31.32 15.23
N GLY A 278 -2.73 30.49 14.92
CA GLY A 278 -1.70 30.07 15.85
C GLY A 278 -2.10 28.96 16.82
N VAL A 279 -3.32 28.40 16.74
CA VAL A 279 -3.72 27.23 17.54
C VAL A 279 -3.02 25.98 17.00
N GLY A 280 -2.65 25.05 17.88
CA GLY A 280 -2.05 23.77 17.50
C GLY A 280 -2.98 22.97 16.58
N MET A 281 -2.44 22.52 15.45
CA MET A 281 -3.16 21.71 14.48
C MET A 281 -2.97 20.22 14.82
N PRO A 282 -4.05 19.43 14.98
CA PRO A 282 -3.94 18.01 15.24
C PRO A 282 -3.18 17.28 14.12
N SER A 283 -2.32 16.32 14.47
CA SER A 283 -1.46 15.63 13.50
C SER A 283 -2.24 14.88 12.42
N TRP A 284 -3.47 14.46 12.70
CA TRP A 284 -4.35 13.80 11.72
C TRP A 284 -4.81 14.71 10.58
N VAL A 285 -4.62 16.03 10.70
CA VAL A 285 -4.98 16.97 9.64
C VAL A 285 -3.94 16.99 8.51
N GLN A 286 -2.69 16.66 8.84
CA GLN A 286 -1.60 16.68 7.86
C GLN A 286 -1.79 15.61 6.79
N SER A 287 -1.34 15.89 5.57
CA SER A 287 -1.35 14.97 4.43
C SER A 287 -2.73 14.49 3.96
N ASN A 288 -3.81 14.99 4.58
CA ASN A 288 -5.20 14.80 4.16
C ASN A 288 -5.68 15.94 3.23
N THR A 289 -6.72 15.66 2.46
CA THR A 289 -7.32 16.61 1.51
C THR A 289 -8.61 17.21 2.04
N TYR A 290 -8.81 18.49 1.75
CA TYR A 290 -9.93 19.28 2.22
C TYR A 290 -10.44 20.18 1.10
N LYS A 291 -11.76 20.39 1.05
CA LYS A 291 -12.34 21.41 0.19
C LYS A 291 -12.17 22.78 0.81
N VAL A 292 -11.76 23.77 0.03
CA VAL A 292 -11.73 25.17 0.45
C VAL A 292 -13.18 25.69 0.49
N GLN A 293 -13.64 26.13 1.66
CA GLN A 293 -14.99 26.69 1.86
C GLN A 293 -14.98 28.21 1.67
N GLU A 294 -13.92 28.87 2.13
CA GLU A 294 -13.75 30.31 2.03
C GLU A 294 -12.28 30.67 1.81
N VAL A 295 -12.04 31.81 1.16
CA VAL A 295 -10.72 32.39 0.93
C VAL A 295 -10.73 33.82 1.45
N SER A 296 -9.77 34.17 2.29
CA SER A 296 -9.60 35.52 2.85
C SER A 296 -8.13 35.90 2.81
N GLY A 297 -7.75 36.70 1.81
CA GLY A 297 -6.34 37.03 1.54
C GLY A 297 -5.50 35.77 1.32
N SER A 298 -4.49 35.55 2.17
CA SER A 298 -3.62 34.38 2.15
C SER A 298 -4.12 33.21 3.02
N LYS A 299 -5.35 33.27 3.53
CA LYS A 299 -5.93 32.24 4.40
C LYS A 299 -7.09 31.51 3.73
N LEU A 300 -7.23 30.23 4.06
CA LEU A 300 -8.20 29.31 3.50
C LEU A 300 -8.99 28.65 4.62
N LEU A 301 -10.32 28.62 4.54
CA LEU A 301 -11.17 27.86 5.45
C LEU A 301 -11.31 26.42 4.92
N LEU A 302 -10.81 25.44 5.68
CA LEU A 302 -10.90 24.04 5.28
C LEU A 302 -12.24 23.42 5.69
N GLY A 303 -13.01 22.96 4.72
CA GLY A 303 -14.29 22.27 4.92
C GLY A 303 -14.13 20.94 5.63
N GLY A 304 -15.04 20.65 6.54
CA GLY A 304 -15.01 19.46 7.41
C GLY A 304 -14.26 19.67 8.73
N ILE A 305 -13.35 20.65 8.79
CA ILE A 305 -12.65 21.04 10.02
C ILE A 305 -13.04 22.45 10.47
N MET A 306 -13.52 23.29 9.54
CA MET A 306 -13.91 24.68 9.78
C MET A 306 -12.82 25.48 10.49
N SER A 307 -11.57 25.25 10.07
CA SER A 307 -10.39 25.95 10.60
C SER A 307 -9.61 26.61 9.47
N TRP A 308 -9.09 27.79 9.77
CA TRP A 308 -8.32 28.60 8.83
C TRP A 308 -6.86 28.13 8.77
N ILE A 309 -6.34 27.94 7.56
CA ILE A 309 -4.93 27.61 7.30
C ILE A 309 -4.33 28.63 6.33
N ASN A 310 -3.01 28.83 6.38
CA ASN A 310 -2.35 29.68 5.38
C ASN A 310 -2.25 28.94 4.04
N ALA A 311 -2.48 29.64 2.94
CA ALA A 311 -2.32 29.12 1.59
C ALA A 311 -0.88 28.62 1.30
N SER A 312 0.12 29.12 2.04
CA SER A 312 1.50 28.62 1.98
C SER A 312 1.64 27.16 2.42
N ASP A 313 0.74 26.72 3.29
CA ASP A 313 0.82 25.49 4.08
C ASP A 313 0.00 24.35 3.45
N VAL A 314 -0.53 24.57 2.23
CA VAL A 314 -1.32 23.60 1.48
C VAL A 314 -0.80 23.43 0.04
N GLU A 315 -1.20 22.33 -0.59
CA GLU A 315 -0.94 21.98 -1.98
C GLU A 315 -2.27 21.81 -2.73
N ILE A 316 -2.40 22.33 -3.95
CA ILE A 316 -3.62 22.18 -4.76
C ILE A 316 -3.64 20.76 -5.34
N ILE A 317 -4.73 20.02 -5.13
CA ILE A 317 -4.90 18.65 -5.66
C ILE A 317 -5.79 18.64 -6.89
N SER A 318 -6.75 19.58 -6.97
CA SER A 318 -7.58 19.80 -8.13
C SER A 318 -8.01 21.26 -8.21
N VAL A 319 -7.69 21.94 -9.31
CA VAL A 319 -8.31 23.22 -9.66
C VAL A 319 -9.77 22.95 -10.03
N ALA A 320 -10.70 23.72 -9.48
CA ALA A 320 -12.11 23.60 -9.83
C ALA A 320 -12.28 23.92 -11.32
N ASN A 321 -12.44 22.89 -12.15
CA ASN A 321 -13.18 23.08 -13.39
C ASN A 321 -14.60 23.43 -12.98
N SER A 322 -14.96 24.68 -13.23
CA SER A 322 -16.30 25.22 -13.08
C SER A 322 -17.30 24.30 -13.78
N ASN A 323 -18.13 23.61 -12.99
CA ASN A 323 -19.49 23.33 -13.40
C ASN A 323 -20.41 23.88 -12.30
N PRO A 324 -21.47 24.62 -12.67
CA PRO A 324 -22.17 25.48 -11.74
C PRO A 324 -22.88 24.63 -10.68
N SER A 325 -22.86 25.15 -9.46
CA SER A 325 -23.78 24.78 -8.39
C SER A 325 -25.22 24.88 -8.92
N VAL A 326 -25.93 23.75 -8.99
CA VAL A 326 -27.40 23.80 -8.99
C VAL A 326 -27.85 23.86 -7.54
N THR A 327 -28.23 25.07 -7.15
CA THR A 327 -28.92 25.41 -5.92
C THR A 327 -30.30 24.75 -5.93
N GLY A 328 -30.49 23.76 -5.08
CA GLY A 328 -31.80 23.16 -4.78
C GLY A 328 -31.68 22.24 -3.58
N THR A 329 -32.34 22.56 -2.47
CA THR A 329 -32.38 21.65 -1.30
C THR A 329 -33.29 20.48 -1.64
N ILE A 330 -32.70 19.30 -1.87
CA ILE A 330 -33.44 18.07 -2.15
C ILE A 330 -33.70 17.35 -0.81
N TYR A 331 -34.87 16.74 -0.66
CA TYR A 331 -35.24 15.92 0.49
C TYR A 331 -35.43 14.45 0.08
N TYR A 332 -34.94 13.54 0.91
CA TYR A 332 -35.16 12.10 0.82
C TYR A 332 -36.03 11.64 1.99
N VAL A 333 -37.08 10.85 1.72
CA VAL A 333 -37.91 10.21 2.75
C VAL A 333 -37.38 8.80 2.99
N VAL A 334 -36.91 8.54 4.21
CA VAL A 334 -36.35 7.25 4.63
C VAL A 334 -37.41 6.15 4.48
N LYS A 335 -37.03 5.01 3.91
CA LYS A 335 -37.88 3.83 3.74
C LYS A 335 -37.41 2.69 4.65
N SER A 336 -38.29 1.72 4.88
CA SER A 336 -37.94 0.51 5.64
C SER A 336 -36.73 -0.19 5.00
N GLY A 337 -35.69 -0.42 5.80
CA GLY A 337 -34.43 -1.04 5.37
C GLY A 337 -33.37 -0.07 4.82
N ASP A 338 -33.63 1.23 4.78
CA ASP A 338 -32.60 2.21 4.43
C ASP A 338 -31.55 2.37 5.55
N THR A 339 -30.32 2.67 5.15
CA THR A 339 -29.23 3.09 6.06
C THR A 339 -28.72 4.45 5.64
N LEU A 340 -28.16 5.23 6.58
CA LEU A 340 -27.61 6.55 6.27
C LEU A 340 -26.49 6.48 5.22
N GLY A 341 -25.69 5.41 5.26
CA GLY A 341 -24.68 5.10 4.23
C GLY A 341 -25.27 4.79 2.86
N GLY A 342 -26.33 3.99 2.80
CA GLY A 342 -27.01 3.69 1.53
C GLY A 342 -27.63 4.94 0.89
N ILE A 343 -28.25 5.80 1.69
CA ILE A 343 -28.83 7.06 1.23
C ILE A 343 -27.71 8.00 0.79
N ALA A 344 -26.65 8.16 1.59
CA ALA A 344 -25.53 9.03 1.23
C ALA A 344 -24.88 8.62 -0.10
N SER A 345 -24.65 7.31 -0.28
CA SER A 345 -24.12 6.77 -1.54
C SER A 345 -25.03 7.08 -2.74
N ARG A 346 -26.36 7.03 -2.56
CA ARG A 346 -27.32 7.38 -3.63
C ARG A 346 -27.22 8.83 -4.07
N TYR A 347 -26.83 9.73 -3.18
CA TYR A 347 -26.68 11.17 -3.46
C TYR A 347 -25.22 11.58 -3.70
N GLY A 348 -24.31 10.61 -3.87
CA GLY A 348 -22.90 10.90 -4.13
C GLY A 348 -22.19 11.62 -2.97
N THR A 349 -22.66 11.39 -1.74
CA THR A 349 -22.11 11.98 -0.51
C THR A 349 -21.73 10.87 0.49
N THR A 350 -21.13 11.24 1.62
CA THR A 350 -20.79 10.30 2.70
C THR A 350 -21.83 10.30 3.81
N TRP A 351 -21.94 9.22 4.58
CA TRP A 351 -22.92 9.17 5.67
C TRP A 351 -22.62 10.22 6.74
N GLN A 352 -21.35 10.57 6.96
CA GLN A 352 -20.93 11.63 7.88
C GLN A 352 -21.41 13.00 7.40
N MET A 353 -21.30 13.26 6.11
CA MET A 353 -21.79 14.51 5.52
C MET A 353 -23.31 14.58 5.58
N LEU A 354 -24.00 13.48 5.31
CA LEU A 354 -25.44 13.39 5.41
C LEU A 354 -25.94 13.49 6.86
N GLN A 355 -25.19 12.94 7.82
CA GLN A 355 -25.44 13.04 9.26
C GLN A 355 -25.37 14.51 9.71
N ALA A 356 -24.28 15.18 9.36
CA ALA A 356 -24.04 16.58 9.71
C ALA A 356 -25.09 17.51 9.05
N LEU A 357 -25.41 17.28 7.79
CA LEU A 357 -26.43 18.04 7.04
C LEU A 357 -27.82 17.99 7.68
N ASN A 358 -28.11 16.90 8.41
CA ASN A 358 -29.39 16.65 9.05
C ASN A 358 -29.35 16.79 10.58
N GLY A 359 -28.21 17.17 11.16
CA GLY A 359 -28.05 17.30 12.60
C GLY A 359 -28.31 16.00 13.38
N LEU A 360 -28.03 14.83 12.79
CA LEU A 360 -28.31 13.54 13.42
C LEU A 360 -27.25 13.23 14.48
N SER A 361 -27.65 13.01 15.73
CA SER A 361 -26.74 12.65 16.83
C SER A 361 -26.15 11.25 16.70
N ASN A 362 -26.91 10.31 16.11
CA ASN A 362 -26.47 8.94 15.86
C ASN A 362 -26.78 8.53 14.40
N PRO A 363 -25.77 8.12 13.61
CA PRO A 363 -25.96 7.76 12.21
C PRO A 363 -26.78 6.47 11.99
N ASN A 364 -26.96 5.66 13.04
CA ASN A 364 -27.77 4.43 13.00
C ASN A 364 -29.25 4.65 13.36
N TRP A 365 -29.63 5.86 13.75
CA TRP A 365 -31.00 6.17 14.19
C TRP A 365 -31.74 7.00 13.13
N ILE A 366 -32.03 6.34 12.00
CA ILE A 366 -32.97 6.86 11.02
C ILE A 366 -34.22 5.96 10.96
N TYR A 367 -35.39 6.57 10.79
CA TYR A 367 -36.67 5.85 10.86
C TYR A 367 -37.45 5.98 9.55
N PRO A 368 -38.18 4.93 9.11
CA PRO A 368 -39.05 5.03 7.95
C PRO A 368 -40.04 6.21 8.09
N GLY A 369 -40.15 7.03 7.04
CA GLY A 369 -40.94 8.27 7.03
C GLY A 369 -40.15 9.53 7.41
N GLN A 370 -38.94 9.40 7.97
CA GLN A 370 -38.09 10.55 8.31
C GLN A 370 -37.61 11.28 7.04
N ARG A 371 -37.71 12.62 7.03
CA ARG A 371 -37.22 13.47 5.93
C ARG A 371 -35.80 13.92 6.19
N LEU A 372 -34.87 13.55 5.30
CA LEU A 372 -33.49 13.98 5.32
C LEU A 372 -33.21 14.96 4.19
N LYS A 373 -32.61 16.11 4.50
CA LYS A 373 -31.92 16.97 3.54
C LYS A 373 -30.77 16.19 2.91
N VAL A 374 -30.64 16.25 1.59
CA VAL A 374 -29.57 15.60 0.83
C VAL A 374 -28.93 16.63 -0.10
N THR A 375 -27.62 16.57 -0.25
CA THR A 375 -26.84 17.41 -1.18
C THR A 375 -26.20 16.55 -2.25
N GLY A 376 -26.24 17.01 -3.49
CA GLY A 376 -25.73 16.29 -4.66
C GLY A 376 -26.84 15.96 -5.65
N SER A 377 -26.48 15.82 -6.93
CA SER A 377 -27.38 15.22 -7.91
C SER A 377 -27.61 13.76 -7.54
N VAL A 378 -28.84 13.26 -7.64
CA VAL A 378 -29.11 11.81 -7.50
C VAL A 378 -28.14 11.11 -8.44
N SER A 379 -27.22 10.34 -7.87
CA SER A 379 -26.25 9.61 -8.67
C SER A 379 -27.05 8.67 -9.58
N SER A 380 -26.89 8.85 -10.89
CA SER A 380 -27.46 7.95 -11.89
C SER A 380 -26.82 6.55 -11.84
N GLN A 381 -25.78 6.37 -11.00
CA GLN A 381 -25.28 5.05 -10.61
C GLN A 381 -26.04 4.54 -9.39
N ARG A 382 -27.08 3.76 -9.65
CA ARG A 382 -27.73 2.96 -8.62
C ARG A 382 -26.95 1.65 -8.45
N THR A 383 -26.74 1.23 -7.21
CA THR A 383 -26.06 -0.03 -6.89
C THR A 383 -26.94 -0.96 -6.08
N TYR A 384 -26.84 -2.26 -6.34
CA TYR A 384 -27.55 -3.33 -5.63
C TYR A 384 -26.54 -4.35 -5.11
N ILE A 385 -26.55 -4.62 -3.81
CA ILE A 385 -25.70 -5.65 -3.22
C ILE A 385 -26.47 -6.97 -3.25
N VAL A 386 -25.92 -7.95 -3.97
CA VAL A 386 -26.47 -9.31 -4.10
C VAL A 386 -26.62 -9.95 -2.73
N ARG A 387 -27.80 -10.50 -2.42
CA ARG A 387 -28.11 -11.17 -1.14
C ARG A 387 -28.22 -12.68 -1.33
N TYR A 388 -28.19 -13.42 -0.23
CA TYR A 388 -28.40 -14.86 -0.25
C TYR A 388 -29.77 -15.19 -0.86
N GLY A 389 -29.78 -16.03 -1.89
CA GLY A 389 -30.98 -16.40 -2.64
C GLY A 389 -31.31 -15.51 -3.84
N ASP A 390 -30.56 -14.43 -4.08
CA ASP A 390 -30.77 -13.59 -5.26
C ASP A 390 -30.25 -14.27 -6.55
N THR A 391 -31.00 -14.10 -7.64
CA THR A 391 -30.56 -14.41 -9.01
C THR A 391 -30.45 -13.12 -9.82
N LEU A 392 -29.59 -13.07 -10.84
CA LEU A 392 -29.44 -11.85 -11.64
C LEU A 392 -30.75 -11.46 -12.36
N SER A 393 -31.56 -12.45 -12.74
CA SER A 393 -32.92 -12.26 -13.27
C SER A 393 -33.91 -11.74 -12.23
N GLY A 394 -33.92 -12.30 -11.02
CA GLY A 394 -34.76 -11.81 -9.92
C GLY A 394 -34.40 -10.38 -9.52
N ILE A 395 -33.10 -10.06 -9.50
CA ILE A 395 -32.61 -8.69 -9.27
C ILE A 395 -33.04 -7.76 -10.41
N ALA A 396 -32.84 -8.14 -11.67
CA ALA A 396 -33.22 -7.31 -12.82
C ALA A 396 -34.72 -6.93 -12.78
N ALA A 397 -35.59 -7.93 -12.52
CA ALA A 397 -37.02 -7.72 -12.37
C ALA A 397 -37.36 -6.78 -11.20
N LYS A 398 -36.75 -7.01 -10.03
CA LYS A 398 -36.91 -6.18 -8.82
C LYS A 398 -36.45 -4.73 -9.02
N LEU A 399 -35.45 -4.54 -9.88
CA LEU A 399 -34.84 -3.23 -10.14
C LEU A 399 -35.43 -2.53 -11.38
N GLY A 400 -36.38 -3.16 -12.08
CA GLY A 400 -37.00 -2.61 -13.28
C GLY A 400 -36.01 -2.43 -14.44
N THR A 401 -35.03 -3.33 -14.56
CA THR A 401 -34.02 -3.35 -15.63
C THR A 401 -33.94 -4.73 -16.28
N SER A 402 -33.10 -4.90 -17.30
CA SER A 402 -32.88 -6.20 -17.94
C SER A 402 -31.61 -6.88 -17.42
N VAL A 403 -31.61 -8.22 -17.46
CA VAL A 403 -30.41 -9.02 -17.14
C VAL A 403 -29.23 -8.60 -18.00
N TYR A 404 -29.46 -8.36 -19.29
CA TYR A 404 -28.44 -7.90 -20.22
C TYR A 404 -27.84 -6.53 -19.82
N ASN A 405 -28.67 -5.60 -19.34
CA ASN A 405 -28.19 -4.30 -18.87
C ASN A 405 -27.31 -4.48 -17.62
N LEU A 406 -27.75 -5.29 -16.64
CA LEU A 406 -26.91 -5.62 -15.48
C LEU A 406 -25.61 -6.32 -15.88
N GLN A 407 -25.63 -7.24 -16.85
CA GLN A 407 -24.43 -7.93 -17.29
C GLN A 407 -23.43 -7.00 -17.96
N SER A 408 -23.88 -6.21 -18.93
CA SER A 408 -23.01 -5.31 -19.69
C SER A 408 -22.44 -4.21 -18.81
N LYS A 409 -23.23 -3.63 -17.92
CA LYS A 409 -22.82 -2.55 -17.00
C LYS A 409 -21.86 -3.02 -15.90
N ASN A 410 -21.88 -4.31 -15.57
CA ASN A 410 -21.05 -4.88 -14.49
C ASN A 410 -20.01 -5.90 -14.98
N GLY A 411 -19.87 -6.09 -16.30
CA GLY A 411 -18.95 -7.06 -16.88
C GLY A 411 -19.25 -8.52 -16.51
N ILE A 412 -20.50 -8.87 -16.18
CA ILE A 412 -20.90 -10.22 -15.79
C ILE A 412 -21.12 -11.07 -17.03
N ARG A 413 -20.17 -11.97 -17.33
CA ARG A 413 -20.24 -12.84 -18.52
C ARG A 413 -21.27 -13.97 -18.38
N ASN A 414 -21.47 -14.50 -17.17
CA ASN A 414 -22.44 -15.54 -16.89
C ASN A 414 -23.54 -15.03 -15.94
N ALA A 415 -24.76 -14.89 -16.44
CA ALA A 415 -25.89 -14.36 -15.67
C ALA A 415 -26.28 -15.23 -14.46
N ASN A 416 -25.88 -16.49 -14.43
CA ASN A 416 -26.17 -17.42 -13.34
C ASN A 416 -25.10 -17.39 -12.24
N LEU A 417 -24.02 -16.62 -12.42
CA LEU A 417 -22.91 -16.56 -11.48
C LEU A 417 -22.76 -15.15 -10.91
N ILE A 418 -23.51 -14.90 -9.84
CA ILE A 418 -23.38 -13.72 -8.99
C ILE A 418 -23.12 -14.16 -7.55
N PHE A 419 -22.37 -13.36 -6.80
CA PHE A 419 -21.94 -13.70 -5.45
C PHE A 419 -22.63 -12.83 -4.42
N VAL A 420 -23.06 -13.41 -3.30
CA VAL A 420 -23.58 -12.64 -2.17
C VAL A 420 -22.53 -11.60 -1.75
N GLY A 421 -22.95 -10.35 -1.58
CA GLY A 421 -22.06 -9.21 -1.30
C GLY A 421 -21.53 -8.50 -2.55
N GLN A 422 -21.67 -9.09 -3.75
CA GLN A 422 -21.32 -8.44 -5.02
C GLN A 422 -22.17 -7.18 -5.22
N THR A 423 -21.53 -6.07 -5.57
CA THR A 423 -22.22 -4.81 -5.88
C THR A 423 -22.48 -4.72 -7.38
N LEU A 424 -23.75 -4.55 -7.76
CA LEU A 424 -24.22 -4.42 -9.14
C LEU A 424 -24.67 -2.99 -9.43
N HIS A 425 -24.04 -2.33 -10.39
CA HIS A 425 -24.48 -1.06 -10.97
C HIS A 425 -25.67 -1.30 -11.91
N TYR A 426 -26.77 -0.56 -11.76
CA TYR A 426 -27.98 -0.73 -12.58
C TYR A 426 -28.53 0.59 -13.11
#